data_AF-A0A8D9H9P7-F1
#
_entry.id   AF-A0A8D9H9P7-F1
#
_cell.length_a   1.000
_cell.length_b   1.000
_cell.length_c   1.000
_cell.angle_alpha   90.00
_cell.angle_beta   90.00
_cell.angle_gamma   90.00
#
_symmetry.space_group_name_H-M   'P 1'
#
loop_
_entity.id
_entity.type
_entity.pdbx_description
1 polymer ?
#
loop_
_entity_poly.entity_id
_entity_poly.type
_entity_poly.pdbx_seq_one_letter_code
_entity_poly.pdbx_strand_id
1 'polypeptide(L)'
;MAIRPTCVIIAKLICGKVKLPLLRAPPTSLLKLLYNKGEMRNHFREFIRAYNMMFSFTSLGGKVNNSINNGAGPYLFQLCGENYHLIGDMLPGPDKNPAFLQLYIHDTANEISNRMAAYGRTGSTEKIKRQIVEILKNMLDANNCYVGAFRSARERLEVSGAGRRMRLVLASGRSTDGRTYNLPTENDVAALIPGDFEKSMENRDIILESSTGKLQRISELHPAYLPLQYPLLFPFGEDGFRLGIDIGFLDKKRRKRKTITMREFFAFRIQERFGESPII
;
A
#
# COMPACT_ATOMS: atom_id res chain seq x y z
N MET A 1 -47.86 22.40 5.22
CA MET A 1 -47.03 22.54 4.01
C MET A 1 -45.77 21.71 4.22
N ALA A 2 -45.75 20.50 3.67
CA ALA A 2 -44.74 19.49 3.93
C ALA A 2 -43.55 19.68 2.98
N ILE A 3 -42.36 19.89 3.54
CA ILE A 3 -41.09 19.81 2.81
C ILE A 3 -40.52 18.42 3.11
N ARG A 4 -40.53 17.55 2.09
CA ARG A 4 -39.93 16.21 2.15
C ARG A 4 -38.41 16.34 2.24
N PRO A 5 -37.73 15.64 3.16
CA PRO A 5 -36.30 15.39 3.02
C PRO A 5 -36.11 14.31 1.95
N THR A 6 -35.25 14.65 1.00
CA THR A 6 -34.73 13.84 -0.10
C THR A 6 -34.17 12.51 0.40
N CYS A 7 -34.40 11.46 -0.39
CA CYS A 7 -33.94 10.09 -0.20
C CYS A 7 -32.50 10.01 0.31
N VAL A 8 -32.35 9.67 1.59
CA VAL A 8 -31.22 8.87 2.03
C VAL A 8 -31.40 7.52 1.35
N ILE A 9 -30.59 7.23 0.34
CA ILE A 9 -30.39 5.86 -0.12
C ILE A 9 -29.76 5.14 1.06
N ILE A 10 -30.62 4.55 1.91
CA ILE A 10 -30.22 3.59 2.91
C ILE A 10 -29.73 2.39 2.11
N ALA A 11 -28.44 2.37 1.80
CA ALA A 11 -27.73 1.18 1.41
C ALA A 11 -27.77 0.22 2.61
N LYS A 12 -28.87 -0.53 2.72
CA LYS A 12 -29.05 -1.66 3.62
C LYS A 12 -28.21 -2.83 3.09
N LEU A 13 -26.91 -2.64 2.98
CA LEU A 13 -25.97 -3.65 2.48
C LEU A 13 -25.08 -4.09 3.64
N ILE A 14 -25.51 -5.17 4.30
CA ILE A 14 -24.80 -6.01 5.27
C ILE A 14 -24.67 -5.41 6.68
N CYS A 15 -25.74 -5.53 7.47
CA CYS A 15 -25.63 -5.47 8.93
C CYS A 15 -24.71 -6.59 9.46
N GLY A 16 -23.54 -6.23 10.00
CA GLY A 16 -22.96 -6.87 11.18
C GLY A 16 -22.64 -8.38 11.17
N LYS A 17 -22.24 -8.97 10.03
CA LYS A 17 -21.86 -10.41 9.97
C LYS A 17 -20.39 -10.69 10.24
N VAL A 18 -19.57 -9.67 10.41
CA VAL A 18 -18.14 -9.76 10.75
C VAL A 18 -17.76 -8.60 11.66
N LYS A 19 -16.80 -8.80 12.55
CA LYS A 19 -16.24 -7.76 13.42
C LYS A 19 -14.73 -7.66 13.17
N LEU A 20 -14.32 -6.55 12.55
CA LEU A 20 -12.93 -6.16 12.35
C LEU A 20 -12.62 -4.91 13.20
N PRO A 21 -11.34 -4.70 13.60
CA PRO A 21 -10.94 -3.43 14.20
C PRO A 21 -11.16 -2.26 13.24
N LEU A 22 -11.65 -1.16 13.78
CA LEU A 22 -11.78 0.09 13.04
C LEU A 22 -10.39 0.65 12.73
N LEU A 23 -10.25 1.25 11.55
CA LEU A 23 -9.00 1.91 11.17
C LEU A 23 -8.79 3.17 11.98
N ARG A 24 -7.54 3.40 12.40
CA ARG A 24 -7.14 4.60 13.13
C ARG A 24 -7.28 5.82 12.22
N ALA A 25 -7.59 6.97 12.82
CA ALA A 25 -7.51 8.23 12.11
C ALA A 25 -6.10 8.42 11.50
N PRO A 26 -6.01 8.85 10.24
CA PRO A 26 -4.74 9.02 9.54
C PRO A 26 -3.93 10.18 10.14
N PRO A 27 -2.61 10.26 9.87
CA PRO A 27 -1.78 11.32 10.41
C PRO A 27 -2.30 12.71 10.07
N THR A 28 -2.10 13.68 10.97
CA THR A 28 -2.61 15.05 10.82
C THR A 28 -2.16 15.71 9.52
N SER A 29 -0.95 15.42 9.05
CA SER A 29 -0.42 15.91 7.78
C SER A 29 -1.32 15.53 6.60
N LEU A 30 -1.78 14.28 6.55
CA LEU A 30 -2.68 13.80 5.50
C LEU A 30 -4.11 14.35 5.67
N LEU A 31 -4.62 14.42 6.91
CA LEU A 31 -5.94 15.05 7.17
C LEU A 31 -5.98 16.50 6.71
N LYS A 32 -4.92 17.27 6.96
CA LYS A 32 -4.81 18.66 6.49
C LYS A 32 -4.86 18.73 4.96
N LEU A 33 -4.13 17.85 4.27
CA LEU A 33 -4.16 17.79 2.80
C LEU A 33 -5.53 17.36 2.24
N LEU A 34 -6.30 16.54 2.95
CA LEU A 34 -7.60 16.04 2.48
C LEU A 34 -8.77 16.98 2.75
N TYR A 35 -8.78 17.66 3.91
CA TYR A 35 -9.97 18.37 4.41
C TYR A 35 -9.75 19.86 4.64
N ASN A 36 -8.52 20.32 4.92
CA ASN A 36 -8.31 21.73 5.24
C ASN A 36 -8.60 22.62 4.03
N LYS A 37 -9.35 23.70 4.19
CA LYS A 37 -9.70 24.57 3.06
C LYS A 37 -8.44 25.25 2.52
N GLY A 38 -8.30 25.29 1.19
CA GLY A 38 -7.21 25.98 0.52
C GLY A 38 -6.77 25.30 -0.78
N GLU A 39 -5.87 25.96 -1.51
CA GLU A 39 -5.36 25.47 -2.79
C GLU A 39 -4.59 24.16 -2.67
N MET A 40 -3.82 23.96 -1.57
CA MET A 40 -3.09 22.71 -1.34
C MET A 40 -4.04 21.51 -1.29
N ARG A 41 -5.20 21.64 -0.65
CA ARG A 41 -6.21 20.57 -0.59
C ARG A 41 -6.81 20.28 -1.96
N ASN A 42 -7.23 21.33 -2.68
CA ASN A 42 -7.83 21.16 -4.00
C ASN A 42 -6.87 20.43 -4.94
N HIS A 43 -5.63 20.91 -4.95
CA HIS A 43 -4.55 20.32 -5.72
C HIS A 43 -4.25 18.88 -5.27
N PHE A 44 -4.11 18.63 -3.97
CA PHE A 44 -3.84 17.29 -3.47
C PHE A 44 -4.94 16.30 -3.87
N ARG A 45 -6.22 16.68 -3.73
CA ARG A 45 -7.35 15.81 -4.11
C ARG A 45 -7.42 15.54 -5.60
N GLU A 46 -7.14 16.55 -6.43
CA GLU A 46 -7.08 16.41 -7.89
C GLU A 46 -5.98 15.41 -8.30
N PHE A 47 -4.80 15.48 -7.66
CA PHE A 47 -3.64 14.68 -8.00
C PHE A 47 -3.35 13.53 -7.01
N ILE A 48 -4.31 13.14 -6.17
CA ILE A 48 -4.07 12.18 -5.08
C ILE A 48 -3.55 10.83 -5.58
N ARG A 49 -4.02 10.39 -6.75
CA ARG A 49 -3.54 9.15 -7.40
C ARG A 49 -2.07 9.27 -7.79
N ALA A 50 -1.66 10.41 -8.34
CA ALA A 50 -0.28 10.68 -8.69
C ALA A 50 0.63 10.63 -7.45
N TYR A 51 0.23 11.33 -6.39
CA TYR A 51 0.96 11.29 -5.12
C TYR A 51 1.04 9.86 -4.56
N ASN A 52 -0.06 9.09 -4.55
CA ASN A 52 -0.02 7.71 -4.09
C ASN A 52 0.94 6.84 -4.94
N MET A 53 0.92 7.00 -6.27
CA MET A 53 1.84 6.27 -7.16
C MET A 53 3.31 6.63 -6.91
N MET A 54 3.62 7.90 -6.62
CA MET A 54 4.98 8.31 -6.26
C MET A 54 5.51 7.62 -4.99
N PHE A 55 4.63 7.16 -4.11
CA PHE A 55 4.98 6.45 -2.88
C PHE A 55 4.78 4.93 -2.96
N SER A 56 4.19 4.39 -4.03
CA SER A 56 3.99 2.94 -4.16
C SER A 56 5.32 2.17 -4.09
N PHE A 57 5.33 1.07 -3.33
CA PHE A 57 6.46 0.14 -3.26
C PHE A 57 6.45 -0.84 -4.42
N THR A 58 5.27 -1.07 -4.99
CA THR A 58 5.03 -2.08 -6.02
C THR A 58 4.63 -1.43 -7.33
N SER A 59 4.97 -2.11 -8.42
CA SER A 59 4.47 -1.77 -9.75
C SER A 59 3.21 -2.58 -10.05
N LEU A 60 2.33 -2.01 -10.89
CA LEU A 60 1.17 -2.74 -11.37
C LEU A 60 1.59 -3.60 -12.57
N GLY A 61 1.41 -4.91 -12.44
CA GLY A 61 1.55 -5.87 -13.53
C GLY A 61 0.22 -6.08 -14.26
N GLY A 62 0.27 -6.13 -15.58
CA GLY A 62 -0.89 -6.34 -16.44
C GLY A 62 -0.57 -6.02 -17.91
N LYS A 63 -1.26 -6.66 -18.86
CA LYS A 63 -1.11 -6.33 -20.28
C LYS A 63 -2.08 -5.22 -20.65
N VAL A 64 -1.60 -3.98 -20.71
CA VAL A 64 -2.42 -2.87 -21.20
C VAL A 64 -2.54 -2.99 -22.71
N ASN A 65 -3.78 -3.09 -23.20
CA ASN A 65 -4.06 -3.14 -24.62
C ASN A 65 -4.25 -1.71 -25.16
N ASN A 66 -3.19 -1.17 -25.76
CA ASN A 66 -3.21 0.17 -26.34
C ASN A 66 -3.83 0.23 -27.74
N SER A 67 -4.12 -0.92 -28.38
CA SER A 67 -4.59 -0.95 -29.78
C SER A 67 -6.03 -0.47 -29.98
N ILE A 68 -6.79 -0.30 -28.89
CA ILE A 68 -8.23 0.02 -28.93
C ILE A 68 -8.49 1.53 -29.03
N ASN A 69 -7.50 2.37 -28.74
CA ASN A 69 -7.65 3.82 -28.76
C ASN A 69 -7.33 4.44 -30.13
N ASN A 70 -7.85 3.85 -31.21
CA ASN A 70 -7.62 4.25 -32.60
C ASN A 70 -8.80 5.00 -33.25
N GLY A 71 -9.89 5.24 -32.51
CA GLY A 71 -11.07 5.97 -32.98
C GLY A 71 -11.29 7.32 -32.30
N ALA A 72 -12.29 8.08 -32.73
CA ALA A 72 -12.68 9.38 -32.15
C ALA A 72 -13.50 9.27 -30.83
N GLY A 73 -13.57 8.08 -30.25
CA GLY A 73 -14.32 7.81 -29.02
C GLY A 73 -13.56 8.21 -27.74
N PRO A 74 -14.23 8.20 -26.58
CA PRO A 74 -13.57 8.39 -25.29
C PRO A 74 -12.46 7.34 -25.07
N TYR A 75 -11.35 7.77 -24.45
CA TYR A 75 -10.21 6.91 -24.17
C TYR A 75 -10.62 5.70 -23.32
N LEU A 76 -10.32 4.49 -23.83
CA LEU A 76 -10.58 3.22 -23.16
C LEU A 76 -9.27 2.66 -22.60
N PHE A 77 -9.16 2.58 -21.28
CA PHE A 77 -8.07 1.85 -20.63
C PHE A 77 -8.46 0.37 -20.50
N GLN A 78 -8.00 -0.47 -21.42
CA GLN A 78 -8.21 -1.91 -21.35
C GLN A 78 -6.97 -2.60 -20.77
N LEU A 79 -7.17 -3.32 -19.67
CA LEU A 79 -6.16 -4.16 -19.07
C LEU A 79 -6.58 -5.62 -19.22
N CYS A 80 -5.74 -6.41 -19.88
CA CYS A 80 -5.98 -7.81 -20.21
C CYS A 80 -5.22 -8.74 -19.26
N GLY A 81 -5.89 -9.81 -18.82
CA GLY A 81 -5.35 -10.81 -17.91
C GLY A 81 -5.66 -10.52 -16.44
N GLU A 82 -4.88 -11.10 -15.54
CA GLU A 82 -4.96 -10.83 -14.10
C GLU A 82 -4.18 -9.55 -13.77
N ASN A 83 -4.78 -8.67 -12.96
CA ASN A 83 -4.06 -7.59 -12.30
C ASN A 83 -3.30 -8.16 -11.12
N TYR A 84 -1.99 -7.92 -11.06
CA TYR A 84 -1.17 -8.34 -9.93
C TYR A 84 -0.14 -7.28 -9.58
N HIS A 85 0.30 -7.25 -8.34
CA HIS A 85 1.37 -6.36 -7.90
C HIS A 85 2.72 -7.06 -8.06
N LEU A 86 3.66 -6.35 -8.69
CA LEU A 86 5.03 -6.78 -8.85
C LEU A 86 5.94 -6.00 -7.91
N ILE A 87 6.92 -6.69 -7.34
CA ILE A 87 7.95 -6.11 -6.49
C ILE A 87 9.31 -6.55 -6.99
N GLY A 88 10.26 -5.62 -7.00
CA GLY A 88 11.59 -5.85 -7.57
C GLY A 88 12.69 -5.94 -6.52
N ASP A 89 13.93 -5.89 -7.01
CA ASP A 89 15.11 -5.86 -6.15
C ASP A 89 15.22 -4.58 -5.32
N MET A 90 15.90 -4.68 -4.18
CA MET A 90 16.16 -3.57 -3.27
C MET A 90 16.98 -2.43 -3.90
N LEU A 91 17.91 -2.77 -4.80
CA LEU A 91 18.77 -1.81 -5.48
C LEU A 91 18.44 -1.75 -6.98
N PRO A 92 18.56 -0.57 -7.61
CA PRO A 92 18.45 -0.48 -9.06
C PRO A 92 19.55 -1.30 -9.75
N GLY A 93 19.23 -1.83 -10.93
CA GLY A 93 20.23 -2.44 -11.79
C GLY A 93 21.23 -1.40 -12.35
N PRO A 94 22.34 -1.86 -12.96
CA PRO A 94 23.33 -0.97 -13.57
C PRO A 94 22.65 0.00 -14.55
N ASP A 95 23.00 1.28 -14.45
CA ASP A 95 22.50 2.38 -15.30
C ASP A 95 20.97 2.59 -15.29
N LYS A 96 20.26 1.98 -14.34
CA LYS A 96 18.83 2.21 -14.14
C LYS A 96 18.61 3.21 -13.02
N ASN A 97 17.62 4.07 -13.23
CA ASN A 97 17.16 4.96 -12.17
C ASN A 97 16.29 4.17 -11.17
N PRO A 98 16.33 4.53 -9.87
CA PRO A 98 15.51 3.87 -8.87
C PRO A 98 14.01 4.08 -9.14
N ALA A 99 13.22 3.05 -8.88
CA ALA A 99 11.77 3.08 -8.99
C ALA A 99 11.07 2.33 -7.85
N PHE A 100 9.84 2.74 -7.54
CA PHE A 100 8.98 2.12 -6.53
C PHE A 100 9.69 1.95 -5.18
N LEU A 101 9.80 0.72 -4.65
CA LEU A 101 10.48 0.44 -3.37
C LEU A 101 11.92 0.96 -3.31
N GLN A 102 12.63 1.00 -4.45
CA GLN A 102 14.04 1.39 -4.48
C GLN A 102 14.23 2.85 -4.06
N LEU A 103 13.18 3.68 -4.20
CA LEU A 103 13.18 5.08 -3.78
C LEU A 103 13.23 5.24 -2.25
N TYR A 104 12.98 4.17 -1.49
CA TYR A 104 13.14 4.16 -0.03
C TYR A 104 14.55 3.76 0.41
N ILE A 105 15.32 3.12 -0.47
CA ILE A 105 16.64 2.56 -0.17
C ILE A 105 17.76 3.36 -0.85
N HIS A 106 17.66 3.57 -2.16
CA HIS A 106 18.73 4.14 -2.98
C HIS A 106 18.66 5.68 -3.02
N ASP A 107 19.81 6.34 -2.83
CA ASP A 107 19.99 7.81 -2.95
C ASP A 107 18.88 8.60 -2.24
N THR A 108 18.75 8.35 -0.94
CA THR A 108 17.70 8.97 -0.12
C THR A 108 17.91 10.48 0.09
N ALA A 109 19.13 10.98 -0.15
CA ALA A 109 19.42 12.42 -0.14
C ALA A 109 18.66 13.17 -1.24
N ASN A 110 18.48 12.56 -2.41
CA ASN A 110 17.75 13.15 -3.54
C ASN A 110 16.38 12.49 -3.77
N GLU A 111 15.84 11.81 -2.77
CA GLU A 111 14.60 11.02 -2.90
C GLU A 111 13.43 11.80 -3.50
N ILE A 112 13.22 13.06 -3.09
CA ILE A 112 12.12 13.89 -3.60
C ILE A 112 12.27 14.12 -5.10
N SER A 113 13.48 14.49 -5.53
CA SER A 113 13.81 14.70 -6.94
C SER A 113 13.67 13.40 -7.73
N ASN A 114 14.17 12.29 -7.18
CA ASN A 114 14.08 10.95 -7.77
C ASN A 114 12.62 10.49 -7.94
N ARG A 115 11.76 10.71 -6.93
CA ARG A 115 10.32 10.43 -7.01
C ARG A 115 9.63 11.26 -8.09
N MET A 116 9.92 12.56 -8.16
CA MET A 116 9.34 13.45 -9.18
C MET A 116 9.78 13.04 -10.59
N ALA A 117 11.07 12.72 -10.78
CA ALA A 117 11.62 12.27 -12.06
C ALA A 117 11.05 10.91 -12.49
N ALA A 118 10.91 9.95 -11.56
CA ALA A 118 10.31 8.65 -11.82
C ALA A 118 8.86 8.77 -12.30
N TYR A 119 8.07 9.67 -11.68
CA TYR A 119 6.71 9.96 -12.13
C TYR A 119 6.67 10.69 -13.48
N GLY A 120 7.61 11.61 -13.72
CA GLY A 120 7.66 12.42 -14.95
C GLY A 120 7.82 11.64 -16.24
N ARG A 121 8.30 10.40 -16.17
CA ARG A 121 8.33 9.48 -17.31
C ARG A 121 6.95 8.99 -17.73
N THR A 122 5.94 9.14 -16.86
CA THR A 122 4.58 8.63 -17.01
C THR A 122 3.51 9.72 -17.04
N GLY A 123 3.87 10.99 -16.79
CA GLY A 123 2.95 12.13 -16.79
C GLY A 123 3.65 13.49 -16.65
N SER A 124 2.90 14.59 -16.78
CA SER A 124 3.46 15.95 -16.65
C SER A 124 3.79 16.27 -15.18
N THR A 125 5.09 16.40 -14.87
CA THR A 125 5.59 16.82 -13.54
C THR A 125 5.31 18.27 -13.22
N GLU A 126 5.06 19.10 -14.23
CA GLU A 126 4.86 20.55 -14.07
C GLU A 126 3.69 20.88 -13.14
N LYS A 127 2.75 19.95 -13.01
CA LYS A 127 1.59 20.12 -12.13
C LYS A 127 1.87 19.63 -10.70
N ILE A 128 2.84 18.75 -10.45
CA ILE A 128 3.04 18.16 -9.12
C ILE A 128 3.78 19.13 -8.19
N LYS A 129 3.21 19.40 -7.02
CA LYS A 129 3.80 20.31 -6.01
C LYS A 129 4.81 19.57 -5.14
N ARG A 130 6.09 19.93 -5.26
CA ARG A 130 7.22 19.39 -4.46
C ARG A 130 6.95 19.42 -2.95
N GLN A 131 6.35 20.49 -2.45
CA GLN A 131 6.01 20.65 -1.03
C GLN A 131 5.08 19.53 -0.51
N ILE A 132 4.13 19.06 -1.32
CA ILE A 132 3.23 17.97 -0.92
C ILE A 132 4.00 16.65 -0.85
N VAL A 133 4.90 16.40 -1.82
CA VAL A 133 5.78 15.22 -1.80
C VAL A 133 6.61 15.19 -0.52
N GLU A 134 7.18 16.32 -0.11
CA GLU A 134 7.95 16.43 1.13
C GLU A 134 7.11 16.15 2.38
N ILE A 135 5.90 16.74 2.48
CA ILE A 135 4.97 16.47 3.58
C ILE A 135 4.62 14.98 3.68
N LEU A 136 4.32 14.35 2.55
CA LEU A 136 3.95 12.93 2.50
C LEU A 136 5.12 12.01 2.84
N LYS A 137 6.32 12.32 2.34
CA LYS A 137 7.55 11.59 2.68
C LYS A 137 7.76 11.61 4.19
N ASN A 138 7.83 12.79 4.79
CA ASN A 138 8.10 12.94 6.22
C ASN A 138 7.01 12.29 7.08
N MET A 139 5.76 12.34 6.63
CA MET A 139 4.67 11.63 7.28
C MET A 139 4.87 10.11 7.23
N LEU A 140 5.14 9.54 6.05
CA LEU A 140 5.29 8.09 5.90
C LEU A 140 6.54 7.58 6.63
N ASP A 141 7.65 8.31 6.60
CA ASP A 141 8.87 7.99 7.37
C ASP A 141 8.58 7.90 8.88
N ALA A 142 7.69 8.75 9.41
CA ALA A 142 7.38 8.77 10.84
C ALA A 142 6.31 7.76 11.28
N ASN A 143 5.55 7.18 10.35
CA ASN A 143 4.29 6.47 10.70
C ASN A 143 4.15 5.09 10.07
N ASN A 144 4.77 4.83 8.91
CA ASN A 144 4.52 3.62 8.13
C ASN A 144 5.57 2.54 8.44
N CYS A 145 5.13 1.38 8.95
CA CYS A 145 6.02 0.29 9.34
C CYS A 145 6.82 -0.31 8.18
N TYR A 146 6.27 -0.30 6.95
CA TYR A 146 7.04 -0.76 5.79
C TYR A 146 8.13 0.26 5.47
N VAL A 147 7.82 1.55 5.45
CA VAL A 147 8.86 2.58 5.21
C VAL A 147 10.02 2.41 6.20
N GLY A 148 9.72 2.29 7.50
CA GLY A 148 10.72 2.03 8.53
C GLY A 148 11.57 0.77 8.27
N ALA A 149 10.94 -0.35 7.91
CA ALA A 149 11.65 -1.58 7.53
C ALA A 149 12.60 -1.39 6.33
N PHE A 150 12.17 -0.65 5.29
CA PHE A 150 13.01 -0.35 4.13
C PHE A 150 14.15 0.65 4.49
N ARG A 151 13.92 1.62 5.38
CA ARG A 151 14.99 2.51 5.90
C ARG A 151 16.02 1.73 6.72
N SER A 152 15.56 0.84 7.58
CA SER A 152 16.42 -0.08 8.33
C SER A 152 17.26 -0.96 7.38
N ALA A 153 16.66 -1.45 6.29
CA ALA A 153 17.38 -2.21 5.27
C ALA A 153 18.47 -1.38 4.57
N ARG A 154 18.19 -0.11 4.21
CA ARG A 154 19.18 0.82 3.67
C ARG A 154 20.39 0.96 4.58
N GLU A 155 20.17 1.28 5.85
CA GLU A 155 21.28 1.53 6.80
C GLU A 155 22.20 0.31 6.91
N ARG A 156 21.63 -0.90 6.93
CA ARG A 156 22.44 -2.12 6.98
C ARG A 156 23.20 -2.39 5.69
N LEU A 157 22.60 -2.06 4.53
CA LEU A 157 23.26 -2.16 3.22
C LEU A 157 24.46 -1.21 3.13
N GLU A 158 24.33 0.02 3.63
CA GLU A 158 25.42 1.00 3.68
C GLU A 158 26.57 0.53 4.59
N VAL A 159 26.25 0.00 5.79
CA VAL A 159 27.25 -0.48 6.75
C VAL A 159 27.98 -1.75 6.27
N SER A 160 27.28 -2.65 5.57
CA SER A 160 27.86 -3.96 5.20
C SER A 160 28.78 -3.91 3.98
N GLY A 161 28.86 -2.77 3.30
CA GLY A 161 29.63 -2.60 2.07
C GLY A 161 29.01 -3.31 0.86
N ALA A 162 29.43 -2.90 -0.34
CA ALA A 162 28.84 -3.26 -1.64
C ALA A 162 28.92 -4.76 -2.05
N GLY A 163 29.33 -5.67 -1.16
CA GLY A 163 29.56 -7.08 -1.46
C GLY A 163 28.62 -8.07 -0.78
N ARG A 164 27.89 -7.69 0.28
CA ARG A 164 27.09 -8.65 1.05
C ARG A 164 25.66 -8.70 0.52
N ARG A 165 25.26 -9.84 -0.04
CA ARG A 165 23.86 -10.10 -0.40
C ARG A 165 23.00 -10.07 0.87
N MET A 166 21.97 -9.24 0.85
CA MET A 166 20.95 -9.20 1.90
C MET A 166 19.60 -9.54 1.32
N ARG A 167 18.73 -10.07 2.18
CA ARG A 167 17.34 -10.33 1.88
C ARG A 167 16.45 -9.66 2.92
N LEU A 168 15.54 -8.82 2.45
CA LEU A 168 14.46 -8.29 3.27
C LEU A 168 13.23 -9.18 3.04
N VAL A 169 12.78 -9.86 4.08
CA VAL A 169 11.62 -10.75 4.04
C VAL A 169 10.45 -10.03 4.65
N LEU A 170 9.39 -9.78 3.87
CA LEU A 170 8.12 -9.31 4.41
C LEU A 170 7.26 -10.53 4.77
N ALA A 171 6.93 -10.65 6.04
CA ALA A 171 6.24 -11.81 6.57
C ALA A 171 4.75 -11.81 6.18
N SER A 172 4.29 -12.94 5.64
CA SER A 172 2.89 -13.18 5.29
C SER A 172 2.07 -13.65 6.49
N GLY A 173 2.69 -14.41 7.39
CA GLY A 173 2.17 -14.76 8.70
C GLY A 173 2.26 -13.59 9.68
N ARG A 174 1.18 -13.31 10.40
CA ARG A 174 1.21 -12.45 11.59
C ARG A 174 1.19 -13.35 12.82
N SER A 175 2.16 -13.17 13.70
CA SER A 175 2.21 -13.83 15.01
C SER A 175 1.14 -13.31 15.98
N THR A 176 0.58 -12.13 15.68
CA THR A 176 -0.46 -11.45 16.47
C THR A 176 -1.85 -11.60 15.83
N ASP A 177 -2.86 -11.83 16.67
CA ASP A 177 -4.27 -11.84 16.23
C ASP A 177 -4.65 -10.43 15.75
N GLY A 178 -5.16 -10.31 14.53
CA GLY A 178 -5.59 -9.05 13.92
C GLY A 178 -6.81 -8.41 14.57
N ARG A 179 -7.23 -8.87 15.77
CA ARG A 179 -8.26 -8.28 16.63
C ARG A 179 -7.71 -7.38 17.71
N THR A 180 -6.49 -7.64 18.19
CA THR A 180 -5.82 -6.75 19.13
C THR A 180 -5.31 -5.55 18.34
N TYR A 181 -5.54 -4.34 18.86
CA TYR A 181 -5.28 -3.02 18.26
C TYR A 181 -3.80 -2.73 17.90
N ASN A 182 -3.01 -3.76 17.63
CA ASN A 182 -1.61 -3.65 17.31
C ASN A 182 -1.51 -3.34 15.82
N LEU A 183 -1.21 -2.09 15.51
CA LEU A 183 -0.66 -1.74 14.21
C LEU A 183 0.61 -2.57 13.99
N PRO A 184 0.85 -3.05 12.76
CA PRO A 184 2.08 -3.76 12.47
C PRO A 184 3.28 -2.89 12.82
N THR A 185 4.26 -3.46 13.52
CA THR A 185 5.56 -2.82 13.74
C THR A 185 6.55 -3.27 12.66
N GLU A 186 7.66 -2.54 12.52
CA GLU A 186 8.72 -2.88 11.56
C GLU A 186 9.21 -4.34 11.74
N ASN A 187 9.36 -4.78 12.98
CA ASN A 187 9.79 -6.14 13.33
C ASN A 187 8.73 -7.20 13.05
N ASP A 188 7.44 -6.83 13.06
CA ASP A 188 6.34 -7.74 12.73
C ASP A 188 6.20 -7.91 11.22
N VAL A 189 6.54 -6.87 10.45
CA VAL A 189 6.36 -6.88 8.99
C VAL A 189 7.56 -7.36 8.24
N ALA A 190 8.76 -7.15 8.76
CA ALA A 190 9.97 -7.41 8.01
C ALA A 190 11.11 -7.97 8.87
N ALA A 191 11.88 -8.86 8.25
CA ALA A 191 13.14 -9.34 8.78
C ALA A 191 14.24 -9.17 7.73
N LEU A 192 15.37 -8.57 8.14
CA LEU A 192 16.56 -8.46 7.30
C LEU A 192 17.51 -9.62 7.61
N ILE A 193 17.82 -10.42 6.60
CA ILE A 193 18.59 -11.67 6.72
C ILE A 193 19.78 -11.63 5.76
N PRO A 194 20.98 -12.07 6.18
CA PRO A 194 22.08 -12.30 5.25
C PRO A 194 21.73 -13.34 4.17
N GLY A 195 22.25 -13.15 2.95
CA GLY A 195 21.88 -13.91 1.76
C GLY A 195 22.23 -15.41 1.79
N ASP A 196 23.10 -15.82 2.70
CA ASP A 196 23.61 -17.18 2.92
C ASP A 196 22.73 -18.04 3.85
N PHE A 197 21.72 -17.47 4.50
CA PHE A 197 20.87 -18.21 5.46
C PHE A 197 19.63 -18.86 4.82
N GLU A 198 19.61 -20.17 4.62
CA GLU A 198 18.37 -20.87 4.24
C GLU A 198 17.43 -21.04 5.44
N LYS A 199 16.43 -20.16 5.56
CA LYS A 199 15.30 -20.36 6.47
C LYS A 199 14.14 -20.97 5.67
N SER A 200 13.39 -21.89 6.28
CA SER A 200 12.10 -22.33 5.76
C SER A 200 11.12 -21.14 5.80
N MET A 201 11.03 -20.40 4.70
CA MET A 201 10.11 -19.27 4.55
C MET A 201 8.72 -19.79 4.16
N GLU A 202 7.67 -19.08 4.55
CA GLU A 202 6.32 -19.48 4.14
C GLU A 202 6.14 -19.21 2.64
N ASN A 203 5.35 -20.04 1.96
CA ASN A 203 5.11 -19.95 0.51
C ASN A 203 4.57 -18.59 0.01
N ARG A 204 4.17 -17.69 0.92
CA ARG A 204 3.60 -16.38 0.59
C ARG A 204 4.47 -15.21 1.02
N ASP A 205 5.57 -15.43 1.72
CA ASP A 205 6.47 -14.35 2.13
C ASP A 205 7.03 -13.62 0.90
N ILE A 206 7.18 -12.31 1.02
CA ILE A 206 7.79 -11.50 -0.05
C ILE A 206 9.28 -11.42 0.25
N ILE A 207 10.13 -11.86 -0.67
CA ILE A 207 11.57 -11.92 -0.47
C ILE A 207 12.21 -10.92 -1.41
N LEU A 208 12.80 -9.87 -0.85
CA LEU A 208 13.48 -8.83 -1.60
C LEU A 208 14.97 -9.05 -1.49
N GLU A 209 15.60 -9.34 -2.62
CA GLU A 209 17.04 -9.53 -2.70
C GLU A 209 17.72 -8.24 -3.18
N SER A 210 19.03 -8.12 -2.93
CA SER A 210 19.78 -6.91 -3.28
C SER A 210 19.89 -6.67 -4.78
N SER A 211 20.12 -7.72 -5.59
CA SER A 211 20.20 -7.62 -7.05
C SER A 211 20.07 -8.98 -7.71
N THR A 212 18.90 -9.28 -8.29
CA THR A 212 18.62 -10.51 -9.06
C THR A 212 18.19 -10.24 -10.48
N GLY A 213 17.75 -9.02 -10.76
CA GLY A 213 17.12 -8.58 -12.00
C GLY A 213 15.68 -9.05 -12.17
N LYS A 214 15.07 -9.72 -11.17
CA LYS A 214 13.75 -10.35 -11.30
C LYS A 214 12.67 -9.56 -10.56
N LEU A 215 11.47 -9.57 -11.12
CA LEU A 215 10.27 -9.09 -10.46
C LEU A 215 9.50 -10.28 -9.88
N GLN A 216 9.09 -10.19 -8.63
CA GLN A 216 8.26 -11.17 -7.95
C GLN A 216 6.80 -10.71 -7.94
N ARG A 217 5.86 -11.61 -8.24
CA ARG A 217 4.43 -11.39 -8.02
C ARG A 217 4.11 -11.53 -6.54
N ILE A 218 3.44 -10.54 -5.97
CA ILE A 218 2.90 -10.61 -4.62
C ILE A 218 1.53 -11.29 -4.67
N SER A 219 1.28 -12.22 -3.74
CA SER A 219 -0.03 -12.84 -3.58
C SER A 219 -1.05 -11.82 -3.07
N GLU A 220 -2.26 -11.85 -3.63
CA GLU A 220 -3.41 -11.04 -3.20
C GLU A 220 -3.88 -11.39 -1.78
N LEU A 221 -3.40 -12.52 -1.24
CA LEU A 221 -3.67 -12.99 0.12
C LEU A 221 -2.61 -12.53 1.13
N HIS A 222 -1.59 -11.80 0.67
CA HIS A 222 -0.57 -11.23 1.54
C HIS A 222 -1.12 -9.99 2.25
N PRO A 223 -0.95 -9.84 3.57
CA PRO A 223 -1.43 -8.65 4.29
C PRO A 223 -0.87 -7.34 3.73
N ALA A 224 0.37 -7.34 3.23
CA ALA A 224 1.02 -6.18 2.61
C ALA A 224 0.57 -5.90 1.14
N TYR A 225 -0.29 -6.72 0.54
CA TYR A 225 -0.64 -6.58 -0.88
C TYR A 225 -1.19 -5.19 -1.24
N LEU A 226 -2.16 -4.68 -0.48
CA LEU A 226 -2.72 -3.35 -0.68
C LEU A 226 -1.86 -2.23 -0.07
N PRO A 227 -1.32 -2.36 1.16
CA PRO A 227 -0.50 -1.31 1.77
C PRO A 227 0.74 -0.92 0.95
N LEU A 228 1.37 -1.88 0.29
CA LEU A 228 2.53 -1.61 -0.56
C LEU A 228 2.15 -0.86 -1.85
N GLN A 229 0.94 -1.08 -2.39
CA GLN A 229 0.46 -0.40 -3.60
C GLN A 229 -0.21 0.96 -3.29
N TYR A 230 -0.85 1.08 -2.13
CA TYR A 230 -1.60 2.27 -1.73
C TYR A 230 -1.17 2.84 -0.37
N PRO A 231 0.08 3.32 -0.21
CA PRO A 231 0.58 3.77 1.08
C PRO A 231 -0.20 4.96 1.68
N LEU A 232 -0.89 5.77 0.85
CA LEU A 232 -1.70 6.87 1.36
C LEU A 232 -3.06 6.42 1.91
N LEU A 233 -3.56 5.26 1.48
CA LEU A 233 -4.75 4.62 2.08
C LEU A 233 -4.40 3.86 3.36
N PHE A 234 -3.15 3.39 3.45
CA PHE A 234 -2.61 2.64 4.58
C PHE A 234 -1.40 3.38 5.20
N PRO A 235 -1.60 4.58 5.77
CA PRO A 235 -0.50 5.45 6.20
C PRO A 235 0.33 4.84 7.35
N PHE A 236 -0.21 3.85 8.06
CA PHE A 236 0.51 3.13 9.12
C PHE A 236 1.02 1.76 8.66
N GLY A 237 0.72 1.35 7.42
CA GLY A 237 1.02 0.02 6.92
C GLY A 237 0.04 -1.05 7.40
N GLU A 238 -1.20 -0.66 7.72
CA GLU A 238 -2.22 -1.55 8.26
C GLU A 238 -2.47 -2.76 7.35
N ASP A 239 -2.70 -3.93 7.93
CA ASP A 239 -2.90 -5.14 7.14
C ASP A 239 -4.14 -5.07 6.23
N GLY A 240 -3.94 -5.45 4.97
CA GLY A 240 -5.00 -5.78 4.04
C GLY A 240 -5.65 -7.13 4.36
N PHE A 241 -6.39 -7.67 3.38
CA PHE A 241 -6.99 -9.00 3.54
C PHE A 241 -5.91 -10.09 3.59
N ARG A 242 -6.08 -11.03 4.53
CA ARG A 242 -5.31 -12.27 4.61
C ARG A 242 -6.21 -13.44 4.98
N LEU A 243 -5.76 -14.66 4.72
CA LEU A 243 -6.47 -15.85 5.18
C LEU A 243 -6.39 -15.97 6.71
N GLY A 244 -7.38 -16.64 7.29
CA GLY A 244 -7.39 -16.95 8.73
C GLY A 244 -7.89 -15.82 9.64
N ILE A 245 -8.37 -14.70 9.10
CA ILE A 245 -9.00 -13.66 9.92
C ILE A 245 -10.32 -14.21 10.47
N ASP A 246 -10.51 -14.26 11.78
CA ASP A 246 -11.73 -14.78 12.38
C ASP A 246 -12.91 -13.79 12.30
N ILE A 247 -14.15 -14.32 12.23
CA ILE A 247 -15.39 -13.52 12.11
C ILE A 247 -15.70 -12.55 13.27
N GLY A 248 -15.03 -12.71 14.42
CA GLY A 248 -15.03 -11.69 15.49
C GLY A 248 -16.12 -11.84 16.55
N PHE A 249 -16.97 -12.87 16.47
CA PHE A 249 -17.99 -13.19 17.47
C PHE A 249 -18.25 -14.70 17.52
N LEU A 250 -18.81 -15.16 18.65
CA LEU A 250 -19.36 -16.51 18.77
C LEU A 250 -20.62 -16.59 17.92
N ASP A 251 -20.52 -17.32 16.80
CA ASP A 251 -21.66 -17.47 15.91
C ASP A 251 -22.71 -18.40 16.52
N LYS A 252 -23.76 -17.79 17.09
CA LYS A 252 -24.95 -18.48 17.61
C LYS A 252 -25.69 -19.28 16.52
N LYS A 253 -25.47 -18.99 15.23
CA LYS A 253 -26.11 -19.63 14.08
C LYS A 253 -25.31 -20.79 13.46
N ARG A 254 -24.23 -21.25 14.12
CA ARG A 254 -23.40 -22.39 13.68
C ARG A 254 -22.92 -22.28 12.21
N ARG A 255 -22.40 -21.12 11.76
CA ARG A 255 -21.70 -21.05 10.46
C ARG A 255 -20.63 -22.13 10.40
N LYS A 256 -20.61 -22.86 9.28
CA LYS A 256 -19.52 -23.79 8.96
C LYS A 256 -18.16 -23.09 8.88
N ARG A 257 -18.14 -21.81 8.47
CA ARG A 257 -16.92 -21.02 8.31
C ARG A 257 -16.73 -20.06 9.49
N LYS A 258 -15.58 -20.20 10.17
CA LYS A 258 -15.17 -19.35 11.31
C LYS A 258 -14.32 -18.14 10.92
N THR A 259 -13.89 -18.09 9.65
CA THR A 259 -13.03 -17.03 9.10
C THR A 259 -13.79 -16.12 8.12
N ILE A 260 -13.35 -14.88 8.02
CA ILE A 260 -13.88 -13.85 7.14
C ILE A 260 -13.44 -14.13 5.70
N THR A 261 -14.35 -13.96 4.76
CA THR A 261 -14.03 -13.99 3.33
C THR A 261 -13.51 -12.64 2.84
N MET A 262 -12.75 -12.63 1.74
CA MET A 262 -12.28 -11.38 1.11
C MET A 262 -13.44 -10.43 0.80
N ARG A 263 -14.57 -10.96 0.33
CA ARG A 263 -15.80 -10.17 0.10
C ARG A 263 -16.33 -9.53 1.37
N GLU A 264 -16.40 -10.27 2.48
CA GLU A 264 -16.86 -9.73 3.76
C GLU A 264 -15.88 -8.70 4.32
N PHE A 265 -14.56 -8.89 4.12
CA PHE A 265 -13.54 -7.92 4.51
C PHE A 265 -13.71 -6.58 3.77
N PHE A 266 -13.80 -6.59 2.44
CA PHE A 266 -13.98 -5.35 1.67
C PHE A 266 -15.35 -4.73 1.88
N ALA A 267 -16.40 -5.53 1.96
CA ALA A 267 -17.72 -5.01 2.30
C ALA A 267 -17.74 -4.35 3.69
N PHE A 268 -16.98 -4.88 4.65
CA PHE A 268 -16.78 -4.19 5.91
C PHE A 268 -16.04 -2.86 5.68
N ARG A 269 -14.88 -2.86 5.01
CA ARG A 269 -14.05 -1.65 4.86
C ARG A 269 -14.69 -0.50 4.08
N ILE A 270 -15.55 -0.76 3.11
CA ILE A 270 -16.19 0.27 2.26
C ILE A 270 -17.40 0.94 2.95
N GLN A 271 -17.96 0.32 3.99
CA GLN A 271 -19.08 0.92 4.72
C GLN A 271 -18.60 2.04 5.64
N GLU A 272 -19.20 3.23 5.51
CA GLU A 272 -18.97 4.35 6.41
C GLU A 272 -19.42 4.01 7.84
N ARG A 273 -18.56 4.29 8.82
CA ARG A 273 -18.85 4.08 10.25
C ARG A 273 -18.33 5.23 11.08
N PHE A 274 -19.08 5.55 12.13
CA PHE A 274 -18.65 6.50 13.14
C PHE A 274 -17.37 6.01 13.83
N GLY A 275 -16.34 6.86 13.86
CA GLY A 275 -15.05 6.56 14.51
C GLY A 275 -14.06 5.74 13.68
N GLU A 276 -14.39 5.37 12.43
CA GLU A 276 -13.44 4.76 11.49
C GLU A 276 -12.69 5.83 10.69
N SER A 277 -11.49 5.49 10.19
CA SER A 277 -10.68 6.36 9.32
C SER A 277 -11.52 6.89 8.14
N PRO A 278 -11.47 8.21 7.84
CA PRO A 278 -12.30 8.79 6.79
C PRO A 278 -11.70 8.66 5.37
N ILE A 279 -10.60 7.89 5.23
CA ILE A 279 -9.85 7.75 3.96
C ILE A 279 -10.32 6.54 3.13
N ILE A 280 -10.95 5.55 3.76
CA ILE A 280 -11.44 4.32 3.10
C ILE A 280 -12.94 4.39 2.85
#